data_AF-A0A2U3Z3H0-F1
#
_entry.id   AF-A0A2U3Z3H0-F1
#
_cell.length_a   1.000
_cell.length_b   1.000
_cell.length_c   1.000
_cell.angle_alpha   90.00
_cell.angle_beta   90.00
_cell.angle_gamma   90.00
#
_symmetry.space_group_name_H-M   'P 1'
#
loop_
_entity.id
_entity.type
_entity.pdbx_description
1 polymer ?
#
loop_
_entity_poly.entity_id
_entity_poly.type
_entity_poly.pdbx_seq_one_letter_code
_entity_poly.pdbx_strand_id
1 'polypeptide(L)'
;VRQPVICINNHVFCSICIDLWLKNNSQCPACRVPITPENPCKEIIGGTSESEPMLSHTVRKHLRKTRLELLHKEYEDEIDCLQKEVEDLKSKNLSLESQIKTILDPLTLMQGNQNEDKHPVADNPSKIDPETVAEWKKKLRTANEIYEKVKDDVDKLKEANKKLKLENGGLVRENLRLKAEVDNRSPQKYVFCS
;
A
#
# COMPACT_ATOMS: atom_id res chain seq x y z
N VAL A 1 -24.86 28.76 -8.01
CA VAL A 1 -25.40 29.47 -9.18
C VAL A 1 -25.88 28.44 -10.18
N ARG A 2 -27.14 28.48 -10.61
CA ARG A 2 -27.68 27.55 -11.63
C ARG A 2 -27.27 28.09 -13.00
N GLN A 3 -26.58 27.28 -13.80
CA GLN A 3 -26.19 27.57 -15.20
C GLN A 3 -25.43 28.90 -15.38
N PRO A 4 -24.13 28.96 -15.02
CA PRO A 4 -23.32 30.13 -15.25
C PRO A 4 -22.96 30.31 -16.74
N VAL A 5 -22.98 31.55 -17.20
CA VAL A 5 -22.62 31.93 -18.57
C VAL A 5 -21.57 33.04 -18.55
N ILE A 6 -20.76 33.11 -19.61
CA ILE A 6 -19.66 34.07 -19.76
C ILE A 6 -19.86 34.95 -20.99
N CYS A 7 -19.59 36.26 -20.86
CA CYS A 7 -19.45 37.14 -22.02
C CYS A 7 -18.07 36.95 -22.70
N ILE A 8 -17.85 37.61 -23.84
CA ILE A 8 -16.57 37.56 -24.59
C ILE A 8 -15.34 38.01 -23.77
N ASN A 9 -15.54 38.90 -22.79
CA ASN A 9 -14.50 39.36 -21.87
C ASN A 9 -14.51 38.60 -20.53
N ASN A 10 -15.04 37.36 -20.52
CA ASN A 10 -14.99 36.43 -19.39
C ASN A 10 -15.71 36.87 -18.10
N HIS A 11 -16.56 37.90 -18.14
CA HIS A 11 -17.46 38.19 -17.00
C HIS A 11 -18.53 37.12 -16.87
N VAL A 12 -18.69 36.59 -15.66
CA VAL A 12 -19.58 35.47 -15.34
C VAL A 12 -20.90 35.99 -14.78
N PHE A 13 -22.02 35.46 -15.30
CA PHE A 13 -23.36 35.77 -14.82
C PHE A 13 -24.19 34.49 -14.67
N CYS A 14 -25.28 34.56 -13.92
CA CYS A 14 -26.29 33.51 -13.95
C CYS A 14 -27.10 33.61 -15.26
N SER A 15 -27.38 32.49 -15.93
CA SER A 15 -28.14 32.46 -17.20
C SER A 15 -29.45 33.26 -17.11
N ILE A 16 -30.25 33.00 -16.07
CA ILE A 16 -31.52 33.71 -15.82
C ILE A 16 -31.32 35.23 -15.68
N CYS A 17 -30.25 35.64 -14.98
CA CYS A 17 -29.96 37.03 -14.65
C CYS A 17 -29.56 37.80 -15.90
N ILE A 18 -28.69 37.21 -16.72
CA ILE A 18 -28.24 37.85 -17.96
C ILE A 18 -29.35 37.87 -19.00
N ASP A 19 -30.20 36.85 -19.06
CA ASP A 19 -31.34 36.82 -20.00
C ASP A 19 -32.36 37.92 -19.69
N LEU A 20 -32.62 38.18 -18.40
CA LEU A 20 -33.48 39.31 -17.98
C LEU A 20 -32.88 40.66 -18.36
N TRP A 21 -31.56 40.81 -18.23
CA TRP A 21 -30.86 42.04 -18.60
C TRP A 21 -30.87 42.29 -20.11
N LEU A 22 -30.59 41.24 -20.90
CA LEU A 22 -30.51 41.31 -22.36
C LEU A 22 -31.83 41.65 -23.05
N LYS A 23 -32.98 41.50 -22.36
CA LYS A 23 -34.29 41.97 -22.86
C LYS A 23 -34.34 43.47 -23.09
N ASN A 24 -33.66 44.25 -22.24
CA ASN A 24 -33.72 45.71 -22.27
C ASN A 24 -32.39 46.35 -22.67
N ASN A 25 -31.27 45.62 -22.53
CA ASN A 25 -29.93 46.14 -22.78
C ASN A 25 -29.08 45.05 -23.45
N SER A 26 -28.76 45.23 -24.73
CA SER A 26 -27.94 44.28 -25.52
C SER A 26 -26.43 44.38 -25.25
N GLN A 27 -26.02 44.76 -24.04
CA GLN A 27 -24.63 44.97 -23.67
C GLN A 27 -24.30 44.23 -22.37
N CYS A 28 -23.06 43.79 -22.22
CA CYS A 28 -22.59 43.20 -20.98
C CYS A 28 -22.72 44.20 -19.80
N PRO A 29 -23.32 43.81 -18.66
CA PRO A 29 -23.43 44.69 -17.48
C PRO A 29 -22.09 45.22 -16.97
N ALA A 30 -21.01 44.45 -17.13
CA ALA A 30 -19.68 44.81 -16.62
C ALA A 30 -18.85 45.59 -17.65
N CYS A 31 -18.59 45.01 -18.83
CA CYS A 31 -17.70 45.63 -19.82
C CYS A 31 -18.41 46.44 -20.90
N ARG A 32 -19.75 46.48 -20.91
CA ARG A 32 -20.58 47.18 -21.91
C ARG A 32 -20.35 46.75 -23.37
N VAL A 33 -19.61 45.67 -23.60
CA VAL A 33 -19.44 45.08 -24.93
C VAL A 33 -20.80 44.54 -25.42
N PRO A 34 -21.18 44.79 -26.69
CA PRO A 34 -22.41 44.27 -27.26
C PRO A 34 -22.46 42.73 -27.23
N ILE A 35 -23.63 42.21 -26.84
CA ILE A 35 -23.95 40.78 -26.88
C ILE A 35 -24.93 40.59 -28.05
N THR A 36 -24.47 39.95 -29.12
CA THR A 36 -25.22 39.73 -30.36
C THR A 36 -25.28 38.22 -30.68
N PRO A 37 -26.13 37.76 -31.61
CA PRO A 37 -26.15 36.35 -32.02
C PRO A 37 -24.79 35.84 -32.55
N GLU A 38 -23.98 36.72 -33.13
CA GLU A 38 -22.62 36.44 -33.59
C GLU A 38 -21.61 36.39 -32.43
N ASN A 39 -21.96 37.03 -31.30
CA ASN A 39 -21.16 37.08 -30.08
C ASN A 39 -22.01 36.83 -28.81
N PRO A 40 -22.56 35.61 -28.63
CA PRO A 40 -23.45 35.32 -27.53
C PRO A 40 -22.70 35.06 -26.22
N CYS A 41 -23.41 35.16 -25.10
CA CYS A 41 -22.92 34.60 -23.84
C CYS A 41 -22.80 33.08 -23.97
N LYS A 42 -21.64 32.53 -23.60
CA LYS A 42 -21.34 31.09 -23.70
C LYS A 42 -21.56 30.41 -22.36
N GLU A 43 -22.10 29.20 -22.37
CA GLU A 43 -22.14 28.38 -21.17
C GLU A 43 -20.73 27.97 -20.75
N ILE A 44 -20.49 27.91 -19.44
CA ILE A 44 -19.23 27.38 -18.91
C ILE A 44 -19.27 25.85 -19.02
N ILE A 45 -18.68 25.31 -20.09
CA ILE A 45 -18.52 23.87 -20.29
C ILE A 45 -17.65 23.31 -19.16
N GLY A 46 -18.20 22.38 -18.38
CA GLY A 46 -17.54 21.75 -17.23
C GLY A 46 -17.97 22.29 -15.86
N GLY A 47 -18.78 23.36 -15.81
CA GLY A 47 -19.40 23.84 -14.58
C GLY A 47 -20.70 23.09 -14.30
N THR A 48 -20.61 21.83 -13.82
CA THR A 48 -21.76 20.99 -13.41
C THR A 48 -23.06 21.34 -14.13
N SER A 49 -23.07 21.27 -15.46
CA SER A 49 -24.32 20.99 -16.14
C SER A 49 -24.67 19.56 -15.77
N GLU A 50 -25.94 19.31 -15.47
CA GLU A 50 -26.49 17.98 -15.15
C GLU A 50 -26.39 16.99 -16.34
N SER A 51 -25.45 17.20 -17.27
CA SER A 51 -25.18 16.43 -18.48
C SER A 51 -23.80 15.76 -18.45
N GLU A 52 -23.29 15.44 -17.26
CA GLU A 52 -22.47 14.25 -17.12
C GLU A 52 -23.39 13.05 -17.39
N PRO A 53 -23.04 12.03 -18.19
CA PRO A 53 -23.86 10.84 -18.27
C PRO A 53 -23.94 10.30 -16.84
N MET A 54 -25.06 10.56 -16.17
CA MET A 54 -25.32 10.19 -14.80
C MET A 54 -25.09 8.68 -14.74
N LEU A 55 -23.91 8.26 -14.27
CA LEU A 55 -23.70 6.87 -13.87
C LEU A 55 -24.90 6.55 -13.01
N SER A 56 -25.68 5.55 -13.43
CA SER A 56 -27.00 5.33 -12.85
C SER A 56 -26.86 5.26 -11.33
N HIS A 57 -27.89 5.71 -10.61
CA HIS A 57 -27.88 5.70 -9.15
C HIS A 57 -27.43 4.32 -8.60
N THR A 58 -27.79 3.25 -9.29
CA THR A 58 -27.35 1.87 -9.07
C THR A 58 -25.84 1.69 -9.18
N VAL A 59 -25.20 2.17 -10.25
CA VAL A 59 -23.73 2.07 -10.44
C VAL A 59 -22.99 2.84 -9.35
N ARG A 60 -23.43 4.07 -9.02
CA ARG A 60 -22.81 4.87 -7.95
C ARG A 60 -22.97 4.21 -6.58
N LYS A 61 -24.13 3.61 -6.29
CA LYS A 61 -24.36 2.82 -5.08
C LYS A 61 -23.45 1.60 -5.02
N HIS A 62 -23.30 0.89 -6.14
CA HIS A 62 -22.45 -0.29 -6.22
C HIS A 62 -20.98 0.06 -5.98
N LEU A 63 -20.45 1.10 -6.63
CA LEU A 63 -19.08 1.56 -6.43
C LEU A 63 -18.79 1.95 -4.98
N ARG A 64 -19.72 2.65 -4.31
CA ARG A 64 -19.60 2.99 -2.88
C ARG A 64 -19.57 1.73 -2.00
N LYS A 65 -20.44 0.77 -2.29
CA LYS A 65 -20.51 -0.51 -1.57
C LYS A 65 -19.20 -1.29 -1.74
N THR A 66 -18.75 -1.49 -2.98
CA THR A 66 -17.48 -2.19 -3.28
C THR A 66 -16.29 -1.51 -2.61
N ARG A 67 -16.22 -0.17 -2.65
CA ARG A 67 -15.15 0.57 -1.96
C ARG A 67 -15.14 0.30 -0.46
N LEU A 68 -16.31 0.29 0.17
CA LEU A 68 -16.42 0.03 1.61
C LEU A 68 -16.07 -1.42 1.95
N GLU A 69 -16.50 -2.38 1.12
CA GLU A 69 -16.18 -3.80 1.29
C GLU A 69 -14.68 -4.08 1.17
N LEU A 70 -14.00 -3.46 0.20
CA LEU A 70 -12.55 -3.58 0.04
C LEU A 70 -11.82 -3.00 1.25
N LEU A 71 -12.20 -1.79 1.67
CA LEU A 71 -11.59 -1.14 2.83
C LEU A 71 -11.80 -1.96 4.11
N HIS A 72 -13.01 -2.47 4.32
CA HIS A 72 -13.31 -3.32 5.46
C HIS A 72 -12.46 -4.58 5.44
N LYS A 73 -12.35 -5.25 4.29
CA LYS A 73 -11.50 -6.43 4.14
C LYS A 73 -10.03 -6.14 4.43
N GLU A 74 -9.49 -5.03 3.90
CA GLU A 74 -8.09 -4.62 4.18
C GLU A 74 -7.83 -4.43 5.67
N TYR A 75 -8.77 -3.84 6.40
CA TYR A 75 -8.65 -3.68 7.85
C TYR A 75 -8.75 -5.02 8.60
N GLU A 76 -9.70 -5.88 8.24
CA GLU A 76 -9.83 -7.20 8.87
C GLU A 76 -8.59 -8.05 8.61
N ASP A 77 -8.07 -8.07 7.38
CA ASP A 77 -6.85 -8.79 7.02
C ASP A 77 -5.63 -8.28 7.84
N GLU A 78 -5.51 -6.96 8.04
CA GLU A 78 -4.45 -6.35 8.85
C GLU A 78 -4.59 -6.71 10.35
N ILE A 79 -5.82 -6.68 10.88
CA ILE A 79 -6.11 -7.07 12.26
C ILE A 79 -5.69 -8.53 12.49
N ASP A 80 -6.05 -9.43 11.58
CA ASP A 80 -5.68 -10.85 11.65
C ASP A 80 -4.17 -11.05 11.62
N CYS A 81 -3.48 -10.33 10.73
CA CYS A 81 -2.01 -10.35 10.65
C CYS A 81 -1.37 -9.91 11.97
N LEU A 82 -1.84 -8.79 12.53
CA LEU A 82 -1.33 -8.25 13.79
C LEU A 82 -1.60 -9.18 14.97
N GLN A 83 -2.79 -9.78 15.03
CA GLN A 83 -3.14 -10.75 16.08
C GLN A 83 -2.22 -11.97 16.04
N LYS A 84 -1.95 -12.50 14.84
CA LYS A 84 -1.04 -13.61 14.64
C LYS A 84 0.40 -13.26 15.04
N GLU A 85 0.87 -12.07 14.66
CA GLU A 85 2.21 -11.61 15.07
C GLU A 85 2.33 -11.49 16.60
N VAL A 86 1.29 -10.97 17.26
CA VAL A 86 1.24 -10.89 18.73
C VAL A 86 1.28 -12.29 19.36
N GLU A 87 0.56 -13.27 18.81
CA GLU A 87 0.58 -14.65 19.29
C GLU A 87 1.96 -15.31 19.10
N ASP A 88 2.58 -15.12 17.93
CA ASP A 88 3.93 -15.60 17.63
C ASP A 88 4.97 -14.98 18.57
N LEU A 89 4.88 -13.67 18.82
CA LEU A 89 5.76 -12.95 19.75
C LEU A 89 5.57 -13.42 21.18
N LYS A 90 4.33 -13.61 21.64
CA LYS A 90 4.04 -14.18 22.97
C LYS A 90 4.61 -15.58 23.12
N SER A 91 4.44 -16.43 22.11
CA SER A 91 4.97 -17.80 22.11
C SER A 91 6.49 -17.83 22.18
N LYS A 92 7.17 -16.98 21.39
CA LYS A 92 8.63 -16.81 21.45
C LYS A 92 9.08 -16.30 22.81
N ASN A 93 8.38 -15.31 23.37
CA ASN A 93 8.72 -14.74 24.66
C ASN A 93 8.61 -15.81 25.77
N LEU A 94 7.52 -16.57 25.82
CA LEU A 94 7.36 -17.69 26.75
C LEU A 94 8.47 -18.75 26.59
N SER A 95 8.87 -19.06 25.36
CA SER A 95 9.98 -20.00 25.10
C SER A 95 11.30 -19.47 25.63
N LEU A 96 11.61 -18.20 25.38
CA LEU A 96 12.83 -17.55 25.88
C LEU A 96 12.82 -17.44 27.41
N GLU A 97 11.69 -17.07 28.02
CA GLU A 97 11.52 -17.05 29.47
C GLU A 97 11.74 -18.43 30.09
N SER A 98 11.22 -19.49 29.45
CA SER A 98 11.46 -20.88 29.89
C SER A 98 12.94 -21.26 29.80
N GLN A 99 13.61 -20.95 28.69
CA GLN A 99 15.05 -21.20 28.51
C GLN A 99 15.89 -20.45 29.55
N ILE A 100 15.59 -19.18 29.79
CA ILE A 100 16.25 -18.36 30.82
C ILE A 100 16.04 -18.98 32.20
N LYS A 101 14.81 -19.40 32.51
CA LYS A 101 14.49 -20.05 33.79
C LYS A 101 15.26 -21.36 33.98
N THR A 102 15.40 -22.18 32.93
CA THR A 102 16.20 -23.41 32.99
C THR A 102 17.68 -23.13 33.23
N ILE A 103 18.26 -22.11 32.60
CA ILE A 103 19.67 -21.73 32.80
C ILE A 103 19.93 -21.19 34.21
N LEU A 104 18.97 -20.43 34.76
CA LEU A 104 19.04 -19.86 36.09
C LEU A 104 18.70 -20.84 37.21
N ASP A 105 18.27 -22.08 36.88
CA ASP A 105 17.90 -23.07 37.89
C ASP A 105 19.17 -23.57 38.62
N PRO A 106 19.28 -23.42 39.95
CA PRO A 106 20.51 -23.70 40.70
C PRO A 106 21.08 -25.12 40.56
N LEU A 107 20.25 -26.09 40.15
CA LEU A 107 20.64 -27.48 39.91
C LEU A 107 21.52 -27.66 38.65
N THR A 108 21.34 -26.84 37.61
CA THR A 108 22.12 -26.95 36.36
C THR A 108 23.50 -26.31 36.51
N LEU A 109 23.64 -25.30 37.37
CA LEU A 109 24.94 -24.66 37.67
C LEU A 109 25.85 -25.53 38.57
N MET A 110 25.28 -26.46 39.34
CA MET A 110 26.06 -27.35 40.21
C MET A 110 26.57 -28.63 39.52
N GLN A 111 25.99 -29.02 38.37
CA GLN A 111 26.43 -30.20 37.60
C GLN A 111 27.65 -29.94 36.72
N GLY A 112 28.02 -28.67 36.47
CA GLY A 112 29.20 -28.31 35.67
C GLY A 112 30.55 -28.40 36.41
N ASN A 113 30.56 -28.60 37.73
CA ASN A 113 31.76 -28.46 38.57
C ASN A 113 32.24 -29.74 39.29
N GLN A 114 31.73 -30.93 38.94
CA GLN A 114 32.05 -32.18 39.68
C GLN A 114 32.53 -33.37 38.83
N ASN A 115 32.88 -33.18 37.55
CA ASN A 115 33.36 -34.29 36.71
C ASN A 115 34.83 -34.16 36.29
N GLU A 116 35.70 -33.78 37.23
CA GLU A 116 37.14 -34.00 37.14
C GLU A 116 37.52 -35.14 38.12
N ASP A 117 38.08 -36.21 37.56
CA ASP A 117 38.82 -37.31 38.19
C ASP A 117 38.09 -38.36 39.08
N LYS A 118 37.87 -39.57 38.49
CA LYS A 118 38.50 -40.86 38.92
C LYS A 118 38.02 -42.10 38.12
N HIS A 119 38.93 -42.63 37.27
CA HIS A 119 39.30 -44.05 36.91
C HIS A 119 38.28 -45.24 37.04
N PRO A 120 38.40 -46.36 36.26
CA PRO A 120 39.61 -46.85 35.58
C PRO A 120 39.50 -47.39 34.14
N VAL A 121 40.68 -47.44 33.52
CA VAL A 121 41.12 -48.31 32.41
C VAL A 121 40.27 -49.57 32.25
N ALA A 122 39.57 -49.67 31.11
CA ALA A 122 39.28 -50.92 30.43
C ALA A 122 39.24 -50.65 28.92
N ASP A 123 40.17 -51.28 28.22
CA ASP A 123 40.31 -51.26 26.76
C ASP A 123 38.98 -51.55 26.05
N ASN A 124 38.54 -50.61 25.21
CA ASN A 124 37.77 -50.91 24.01
C ASN A 124 37.83 -49.70 23.06
N PRO A 125 38.58 -49.75 21.95
CA PRO A 125 38.39 -48.81 20.87
C PRO A 125 37.06 -49.21 20.20
N SER A 126 35.96 -48.55 20.55
CA SER A 126 34.73 -48.66 19.76
C SER A 126 35.08 -48.19 18.35
N LYS A 127 35.32 -49.16 17.46
CA LYS A 127 35.46 -48.95 16.03
C LYS A 127 34.18 -48.24 15.59
N ILE A 128 34.31 -46.95 15.27
CA ILE A 128 33.25 -46.21 14.59
C ILE A 128 32.97 -47.00 13.32
N ASP A 129 31.77 -47.54 13.24
CA ASP A 129 31.36 -48.44 12.17
C ASP A 129 31.46 -47.71 10.81
N PRO A 130 32.22 -48.25 9.83
CA PRO A 130 32.47 -47.58 8.55
C PRO A 130 31.19 -47.15 7.81
N GLU A 131 30.08 -47.87 8.04
CA GLU A 131 28.79 -47.59 7.43
C GLU A 131 28.14 -46.32 8.02
N THR A 132 28.22 -46.12 9.34
CA THR A 132 27.78 -44.86 9.96
C THR A 132 28.57 -43.66 9.45
N VAL A 133 29.90 -43.77 9.27
CA VAL A 133 30.74 -42.69 8.73
C VAL A 133 30.37 -42.37 7.28
N ALA A 134 30.08 -43.40 6.47
CA ALA A 134 29.63 -43.22 5.09
C ALA A 134 28.27 -42.51 5.03
N GLU A 135 27.34 -42.84 5.93
CA GLU A 135 26.04 -42.19 6.05
C GLU A 135 26.17 -40.71 6.43
N TRP A 136 26.99 -40.38 7.43
CA TRP A 136 27.26 -38.99 7.83
C TRP A 136 27.90 -38.20 6.69
N LYS A 137 28.84 -38.80 5.95
CA LYS A 137 29.46 -38.18 4.78
C LYS A 137 28.45 -37.90 3.66
N LYS A 138 27.49 -38.80 3.45
CA LYS A 138 26.38 -38.60 2.50
C LYS A 138 25.46 -37.47 2.96
N LYS A 139 25.04 -37.46 4.23
CA LYS A 139 24.20 -36.39 4.82
C LYS A 139 24.88 -35.03 4.73
N LEU A 140 26.17 -34.96 5.04
CA LEU A 140 26.96 -33.73 4.93
C LEU A 140 27.02 -33.21 3.48
N ARG A 141 27.21 -34.11 2.50
CA ARG A 141 27.20 -33.73 1.09
C ARG A 141 25.85 -33.16 0.66
N THR A 142 24.75 -33.85 1.00
CA THR A 142 23.40 -33.38 0.69
C THR A 142 23.09 -32.04 1.37
N ALA A 143 23.50 -31.86 2.63
CA ALA A 143 23.33 -30.59 3.33
C ALA A 143 24.09 -29.44 2.65
N ASN A 144 25.32 -29.68 2.19
CA ASN A 144 26.10 -28.69 1.43
C ASN A 144 25.48 -28.37 0.07
N GLU A 145 24.99 -29.38 -0.66
CA GLU A 145 24.29 -29.18 -1.94
C GLU A 145 23.02 -28.34 -1.76
N ILE A 146 22.24 -28.59 -0.71
CA ILE A 146 21.07 -27.79 -0.37
C ILE A 146 21.47 -26.37 0.02
N TYR A 147 22.53 -26.21 0.82
CA TYR A 147 23.02 -24.90 1.23
C TYR A 147 23.40 -24.02 0.04
N GLU A 148 24.19 -24.54 -0.91
CA GLU A 148 24.56 -23.76 -2.10
C GLU A 148 23.33 -23.44 -2.96
N LYS A 149 22.37 -24.37 -3.10
CA LYS A 149 21.13 -24.09 -3.83
C LYS A 149 20.29 -22.98 -3.17
N VAL A 150 20.14 -23.03 -1.84
CA VAL A 150 19.39 -22.01 -1.09
C VAL A 150 20.08 -20.65 -1.21
N LYS A 151 21.41 -20.63 -1.15
CA LYS A 151 22.21 -19.41 -1.34
C LYS A 151 22.00 -18.81 -2.73
N ASP A 152 22.03 -19.62 -3.79
CA ASP A 152 21.73 -19.15 -5.15
C ASP A 152 20.31 -18.58 -5.26
N ASP A 153 19.31 -19.25 -4.66
CA ASP A 153 17.93 -18.81 -4.70
C ASP A 153 17.72 -17.51 -3.89
N VAL A 154 18.42 -17.35 -2.77
CA VAL A 154 18.45 -16.10 -2.00
C VAL A 154 19.01 -14.96 -2.84
N ASP A 155 20.10 -15.17 -3.59
CA ASP A 155 20.69 -14.12 -4.41
C ASP A 155 19.80 -13.76 -5.61
N LYS A 156 19.13 -14.74 -6.25
CA LYS A 156 18.09 -14.47 -7.26
C LYS A 156 16.93 -13.66 -6.68
N LEU A 157 16.47 -13.98 -5.48
CA LEU A 157 15.39 -13.26 -4.80
C LEU A 157 15.81 -11.83 -4.46
N LYS A 158 17.05 -11.59 -4.04
CA LYS A 158 17.58 -10.23 -3.81
C LYS A 158 17.52 -9.39 -5.08
N GLU A 159 17.96 -9.93 -6.22
CA GLU A 159 17.94 -9.20 -7.50
C GLU A 159 16.50 -8.95 -7.99
N ALA A 160 15.61 -9.93 -7.88
CA ALA A 160 14.19 -9.74 -8.20
C ALA A 160 13.54 -8.66 -7.32
N ASN A 161 13.84 -8.66 -6.02
CA ASN A 161 13.32 -7.67 -5.08
C ASN A 161 13.88 -6.26 -5.38
N LYS A 162 15.15 -6.15 -5.74
CA LYS A 162 15.76 -4.89 -6.20
C LYS A 162 15.04 -4.33 -7.44
N LYS A 163 14.72 -5.20 -8.41
CA LYS A 163 13.94 -4.82 -9.60
C LYS A 163 12.53 -4.34 -9.25
N LEU A 164 11.82 -5.09 -8.40
CA LEU A 164 10.47 -4.73 -7.96
C LEU A 164 10.45 -3.41 -7.19
N LYS A 165 11.45 -3.14 -6.34
CA LYS A 165 11.60 -1.86 -5.64
C LYS A 165 11.76 -0.68 -6.62
N LEU A 166 12.56 -0.86 -7.67
CA LEU A 166 12.75 0.17 -8.69
C LEU A 166 11.46 0.44 -9.47
N GLU A 167 10.77 -0.62 -9.88
CA GLU A 167 9.49 -0.53 -10.60
C GLU A 167 8.41 0.12 -9.75
N ASN A 168 8.26 -0.29 -8.49
CA ASN A 168 7.31 0.30 -7.55
C ASN A 168 7.61 1.79 -7.31
N GLY A 169 8.89 2.17 -7.16
CA GLY A 169 9.29 3.58 -7.09
C GLY A 169 8.96 4.39 -8.36
N GLY A 170 8.96 3.75 -9.53
CA GLY A 170 8.46 4.34 -10.78
C GLY A 170 6.95 4.55 -10.76
N LEU A 171 6.21 3.49 -10.41
CA LEU A 171 4.74 3.52 -10.32
C LEU A 171 4.25 4.55 -9.30
N VAL A 172 4.89 4.67 -8.14
CA VAL A 172 4.54 5.65 -7.10
C VAL A 172 4.72 7.08 -7.62
N ARG A 173 5.83 7.37 -8.30
CA ARG A 173 6.05 8.70 -8.92
C ARG A 173 5.00 9.01 -9.98
N GLU A 174 4.67 8.04 -10.82
CA GLU A 174 3.64 8.21 -11.84
C GLU A 174 2.26 8.40 -11.22
N ASN A 175 1.93 7.64 -10.16
CA ASN A 175 0.69 7.80 -9.42
C ASN A 175 0.57 9.21 -8.82
N LEU A 176 1.66 9.73 -8.25
CA LEU A 176 1.71 11.10 -7.73
C LEU A 176 1.51 12.13 -8.85
N ARG A 177 2.16 11.94 -10.01
CA ARG A 177 2.01 12.80 -11.18
C ARG A 177 0.56 12.84 -11.67
N LEU A 178 -0.06 11.67 -11.81
CA LEU A 178 -1.46 11.55 -12.24
C LEU A 178 -2.42 12.17 -11.22
N LYS A 179 -2.19 11.98 -9.91
CA LYS A 179 -2.95 12.66 -8.86
C LYS A 179 -2.87 14.18 -8.99
N ALA A 180 -1.67 14.73 -9.18
CA ALA A 180 -1.48 16.16 -9.36
C ALA A 180 -2.18 16.70 -10.63
N GLU A 181 -2.15 15.94 -11.74
CA GLU A 181 -2.86 16.29 -12.97
C GLU A 181 -4.38 16.30 -12.74
N VAL A 182 -4.92 15.28 -12.07
CA VAL A 182 -6.35 15.21 -11.71
C VAL A 182 -6.74 16.37 -10.80
N ASP A 183 -5.92 16.69 -9.79
CA ASP A 183 -6.17 17.83 -8.90
C ASP A 183 -6.13 19.16 -9.68
N ASN A 184 -5.20 19.34 -10.61
CA ASN A 184 -5.11 20.55 -11.43
C ASN A 184 -6.27 20.71 -12.41
N ARG A 185 -6.85 19.60 -12.88
CA ARG A 185 -8.07 19.60 -13.69
C ARG A 185 -9.35 19.64 -12.83
N SER A 186 -9.24 19.45 -11.53
CA SER A 186 -10.40 19.43 -10.62
C SER A 186 -11.03 20.82 -10.55
N PRO A 187 -12.33 20.96 -10.92
CA PRO A 187 -13.04 22.24 -10.91
C PRO A 187 -13.08 22.93 -9.54
N GLN A 188 -12.81 22.19 -8.46
CA GLN A 188 -12.89 22.67 -7.07
C GLN A 188 -11.85 23.75 -6.72
N LYS A 189 -10.72 23.82 -7.44
CA LYS A 189 -9.67 24.84 -7.19
C LYS A 189 -10.10 26.27 -7.50
N TYR A 190 -11.15 26.45 -8.30
CA TYR A 190 -11.66 27.77 -8.68
C TYR A 190 -12.90 28.21 -7.87
N VAL A 191 -13.31 27.42 -6.86
CA VAL A 191 -14.56 27.66 -6.10
C VAL A 191 -14.34 28.40 -4.78
N PHE A 192 -13.09 28.61 -4.35
CA PHE A 192 -12.74 29.21 -3.04
C PHE A 192 -12.03 30.57 -3.11
N CYS A 193 -12.41 31.44 -4.04
CA CYS A 193 -12.03 32.85 -3.99
C CYS A 193 -13.19 33.73 -4.45
N SER A 194 -14.22 33.84 -3.62
CA SER A 194 -15.26 34.90 -3.62
C SER A 194 -16.11 34.77 -2.36
#